data_AF-G3SPS5-F1
#
_entry.id   AF-G3SPS5-F1
#
_cell.length_a   1.000
_cell.length_b   1.000
_cell.length_c   1.000
_cell.angle_alpha   90.00
_cell.angle_beta   90.00
_cell.angle_gamma   90.00
#
_symmetry.space_group_name_H-M   'P 1'
#
loop_
_entity.id
_entity.type
_entity.pdbx_description
1 polymer ?
#
loop_
_entity_poly.entity_id
_entity_poly.type
_entity_poly.pdbx_seq_one_letter_code
_entity_poly.pdbx_strand_id
1 'polypeptide(L)'
;RWGRGFGLLGSIFGKDGVLNQPNSVFGLIFYILQLLLGMTASAVAALILMTSSIASVVGSLYLAYILYFVLKEFCLICVITYALNFVLLIVNYKRLVYLNEAWKRQLQPKQD
;
A
#
# COMPACT_ATOMS: atom_id res chain seq x y z
N ARG A 1 17.14 -12.95 -6.31
CA ARG A 1 16.70 -12.10 -7.45
C ARG A 1 15.40 -11.35 -7.16
N TRP A 2 14.33 -12.02 -6.71
CA TRP A 2 13.01 -11.41 -6.47
C TRP A 2 12.86 -10.62 -5.16
N GLY A 3 13.76 -10.81 -4.19
CA GLY A 3 13.74 -10.12 -2.88
C GLY A 3 14.26 -8.67 -2.88
N ARG A 4 14.79 -8.18 -4.01
CA ARG A 4 15.22 -6.78 -4.20
C ARG A 4 14.47 -6.17 -5.37
N GLY A 5 13.90 -4.98 -5.15
CA GLY A 5 13.24 -4.18 -6.17
C GLY A 5 12.13 -4.93 -6.93
N PHE A 6 11.42 -5.86 -6.28
CA PHE A 6 10.41 -6.73 -6.90
C PHE A 6 10.94 -7.62 -8.04
N GLY A 7 12.27 -7.72 -8.21
CA GLY A 7 12.91 -8.34 -9.37
C GLY A 7 12.72 -7.58 -10.70
N LEU A 8 12.05 -6.43 -10.67
CA LEU A 8 11.70 -5.61 -11.84
C LEU A 8 12.46 -4.27 -11.85
N LEU A 9 12.57 -3.62 -10.68
CA LEU A 9 13.18 -2.29 -10.56
C LEU A 9 14.66 -2.27 -10.95
N GLY A 10 15.40 -3.36 -10.70
CA GLY A 10 16.79 -3.48 -11.17
C GLY A 10 16.95 -3.56 -12.69
N SER A 11 15.91 -3.93 -13.43
CA SER A 11 15.90 -3.95 -14.91
C SER A 11 15.45 -2.62 -15.51
N ILE A 12 14.64 -1.83 -14.78
CA ILE A 12 14.07 -0.57 -15.26
C ILE A 12 14.93 0.63 -14.84
N PHE A 13 15.44 0.64 -13.60
CA PHE A 13 16.17 1.77 -13.00
C PHE A 13 17.69 1.52 -12.84
N GLY A 14 18.20 0.41 -13.38
CA GLY A 14 19.60 0.01 -13.25
C GLY A 14 19.91 -0.68 -11.91
N LYS A 15 20.91 -1.57 -11.92
CA LYS A 15 21.28 -2.39 -10.74
C LYS A 15 21.81 -1.56 -9.57
N ASP A 16 22.42 -0.41 -9.87
CA ASP A 16 23.00 0.53 -8.89
C ASP A 16 22.05 1.68 -8.51
N GLY A 17 20.82 1.67 -9.01
CA GLY A 17 19.82 2.68 -8.68
C GLY A 17 19.40 2.59 -7.21
N VAL A 18 19.22 3.74 -6.56
CA VAL A 18 18.72 3.87 -5.16
C VAL A 18 17.38 3.14 -4.96
N LEU A 19 16.63 2.88 -6.03
CA LEU A 19 15.36 2.16 -6.06
C LEU A 19 15.52 0.61 -6.09
N ASN A 20 16.73 0.06 -6.16
CA ASN A 20 16.96 -1.39 -6.11
C ASN A 20 17.16 -1.89 -4.66
N GLN A 21 16.26 -1.50 -3.76
CA GLN A 21 16.32 -1.85 -2.34
C GLN A 21 15.59 -3.17 -2.03
N PRO A 22 15.84 -3.80 -0.87
CA PRO A 22 15.07 -4.96 -0.43
C PRO A 22 13.56 -4.65 -0.40
N ASN A 23 12.71 -5.61 -0.78
CA ASN A 23 11.25 -5.43 -0.77
C ASN A 23 10.71 -5.03 0.62
N SER A 24 11.39 -5.49 1.68
CA SER A 24 11.08 -5.13 3.07
C SER A 24 11.27 -3.64 3.37
N VAL A 25 12.20 -2.95 2.70
CA VAL A 25 12.41 -1.50 2.87
C VAL A 25 11.22 -0.73 2.29
N PHE A 26 10.71 -1.14 1.12
CA PHE A 26 9.50 -0.56 0.55
C PHE A 26 8.28 -0.78 1.46
N GLY A 27 8.16 -1.97 2.03
CA GLY A 27 7.12 -2.28 3.03
C GLY A 27 7.24 -1.40 4.27
N LEU A 28 8.44 -1.21 4.81
CA LEU A 28 8.68 -0.37 5.98
C LEU A 28 8.30 1.10 5.72
N ILE A 29 8.75 1.66 4.60
CA ILE A 29 8.40 3.02 4.19
C ILE A 29 6.88 3.15 4.03
N PHE A 30 6.24 2.16 3.41
CA PHE A 30 4.78 2.12 3.25
C PHE A 30 4.07 2.16 4.61
N TYR A 31 4.43 1.30 5.57
CA TYR A 31 3.78 1.29 6.88
C TYR A 31 4.02 2.58 7.68
N ILE A 32 5.23 3.16 7.60
CA ILE A 32 5.53 4.45 8.25
C ILE A 32 4.68 5.56 7.64
N LEU A 33 4.59 5.63 6.31
CA LEU A 33 3.71 6.59 5.62
C LEU A 33 2.25 6.38 6.03
N GLN A 34 1.79 5.13 6.06
CA GLN A 34 0.42 4.80 6.45
C GLN A 34 0.09 5.28 7.88
N LEU A 35 1.03 5.14 8.82
CA LEU A 35 0.91 5.64 10.19
C LEU A 35 0.87 7.17 10.24
N LEU A 36 1.86 7.83 9.63
CA LEU A 36 1.99 9.29 9.66
C LEU A 36 0.78 9.97 9.00
N LEU A 37 0.40 9.54 7.80
CA LEU A 37 -0.76 10.09 7.09
C LEU A 37 -2.07 9.67 7.77
N GLY A 38 -2.13 8.49 8.40
CA GLY A 38 -3.31 8.01 9.14
C GLY A 38 -3.70 8.93 10.29
N MET A 39 -2.72 9.58 10.92
CA MET A 39 -2.93 10.56 11.99
C MET A 39 -3.43 11.93 11.49
N THR A 40 -3.33 12.22 10.19
CA THR A 40 -3.70 13.54 9.63
C THR A 40 -5.14 13.56 9.12
N ALA A 41 -5.99 14.47 9.61
CA ALA A 41 -7.40 14.58 9.22
C ALA A 41 -7.61 15.32 7.87
N SER A 42 -6.80 15.00 6.85
CA SER A 42 -6.89 15.63 5.52
C SER A 42 -7.46 14.67 4.47
N ALA A 43 -8.39 15.16 3.64
CA ALA A 43 -8.94 14.42 2.50
C ALA A 43 -7.87 14.04 1.47
N VAL A 44 -6.89 14.93 1.24
CA VAL A 44 -5.76 14.67 0.36
C VAL A 44 -4.87 13.56 0.94
N ALA A 45 -4.62 13.59 2.25
CA ALA A 45 -3.89 12.52 2.92
C ALA A 45 -4.62 11.18 2.80
N ALA A 46 -5.95 11.16 2.92
CA ALA A 46 -6.76 9.95 2.75
C ALA A 46 -6.71 9.41 1.31
N LEU A 47 -6.70 10.26 0.29
CA LEU A 47 -6.52 9.83 -1.11
C LEU A 47 -5.13 9.23 -1.33
N ILE A 48 -4.07 9.87 -0.83
CA ILE A 48 -2.69 9.35 -0.92
C ILE A 48 -2.59 8.00 -0.22
N LEU A 49 -3.15 7.86 0.99
CA LEU A 49 -3.24 6.59 1.73
C LEU A 49 -3.96 5.51 0.92
N MET A 50 -5.05 5.85 0.26
CA MET A 50 -5.84 4.88 -0.51
C MET A 50 -5.05 4.39 -1.73
N THR A 51 -4.44 5.31 -2.48
CA THR A 51 -3.59 4.96 -3.64
C THR A 51 -2.36 4.15 -3.23
N SER A 52 -1.67 4.51 -2.15
CA SER A 52 -0.52 3.74 -1.64
C SER A 52 -0.93 2.35 -1.18
N SER A 53 -2.10 2.22 -0.53
CA SER A 53 -2.62 0.93 -0.07
C SER A 53 -2.99 0.01 -1.23
N ILE A 54 -3.60 0.55 -2.31
CA ILE A 54 -3.88 -0.21 -3.53
C ILE A 54 -2.58 -0.72 -4.15
N ALA A 55 -1.59 0.17 -4.33
CA ALA A 55 -0.30 -0.21 -4.88
C ALA A 55 0.39 -1.31 -4.05
N SER A 56 0.30 -1.22 -2.72
CA SER A 56 0.82 -2.22 -1.79
C SER A 56 0.13 -3.58 -1.93
N VAL A 57 -1.20 -3.61 -2.09
CA VAL A 57 -1.97 -4.86 -2.32
C VAL A 57 -1.63 -5.48 -3.68
N VAL A 58 -1.56 -4.68 -4.75
CA VAL A 58 -1.15 -5.16 -6.08
C VAL A 58 0.27 -5.74 -6.04
N GLY A 59 1.21 -5.04 -5.41
CA GLY A 59 2.58 -5.52 -5.21
C GLY A 59 2.64 -6.81 -4.39
N SER A 60 1.78 -6.93 -3.38
CA SER A 60 1.65 -8.13 -2.53
C SER A 60 1.12 -9.33 -3.32
N LEU A 61 0.09 -9.15 -4.15
CA LEU A 61 -0.47 -10.19 -5.02
C LEU A 61 0.56 -10.68 -6.04
N TYR A 62 1.31 -9.75 -6.64
CA TYR A 62 2.39 -10.09 -7.57
C TYR A 62 3.48 -10.94 -6.89
N LEU A 63 3.92 -10.54 -5.69
CA LEU A 63 4.90 -11.32 -4.93
C LEU A 63 4.34 -12.68 -4.51
N ALA A 64 3.08 -12.75 -4.08
CA ALA A 64 2.41 -14.00 -3.69
C ALA A 64 2.34 -14.97 -4.88
N TYR A 65 2.02 -14.48 -6.07
CA TYR A 65 2.07 -15.26 -7.31
C TYR A 65 3.46 -15.83 -7.57
N ILE A 66 4.52 -15.01 -7.44
CA ILE A 66 5.91 -15.47 -7.61
C ILE A 66 6.31 -16.51 -6.55
N LEU A 67 5.96 -16.30 -5.29
CA LEU A 67 6.25 -17.26 -4.21
C LEU A 67 5.58 -18.63 -4.47
N TYR A 68 4.31 -18.63 -4.88
CA TYR A 68 3.55 -19.86 -5.12
C TYR A 68 3.97 -20.59 -6.42
N PHE A 69 4.03 -19.89 -7.55
CA PHE A 69 4.30 -20.52 -8.85
C PHE A 69 5.78 -20.66 -9.19
N VAL A 70 6.64 -19.70 -8.79
CA VAL A 70 8.04 -19.67 -9.21
C VAL A 70 8.95 -20.30 -8.16
N LEU A 71 8.85 -19.88 -6.89
CA LEU A 71 9.71 -20.41 -5.83
C LEU A 71 9.16 -21.70 -5.21
N LYS A 72 7.84 -21.93 -5.23
CA LYS A 72 7.17 -23.04 -4.54
C LYS A 72 7.49 -23.13 -3.04
N GLU A 73 7.78 -21.99 -2.42
CA GLU A 73 8.15 -21.86 -1.01
C GLU A 73 7.01 -21.18 -0.24
N PHE A 74 6.58 -21.77 0.88
CA PHE A 74 5.48 -21.24 1.68
C PHE A 74 6.00 -20.30 2.78
N CYS A 75 6.04 -18.99 2.48
CA CYS A 75 6.50 -17.98 3.43
C CYS A 75 5.35 -17.46 4.31
N LEU A 76 5.24 -17.96 5.55
CA LEU A 76 4.20 -17.52 6.50
C LEU A 76 4.25 -16.01 6.80
N ILE A 77 5.46 -15.46 7.00
CA ILE A 77 5.65 -14.02 7.28
C ILE A 77 5.11 -13.19 6.12
N CYS A 78 5.37 -13.61 4.87
CA CYS A 78 4.90 -12.93 3.67
C CYS A 78 3.36 -12.94 3.60
N VAL A 79 2.73 -14.10 3.89
CA VAL A 79 1.27 -14.22 3.96
C VAL A 79 0.67 -13.28 5.01
N ILE A 80 1.29 -13.17 6.19
CA ILE A 80 0.85 -12.23 7.23
C ILE A 80 0.97 -10.79 6.73
N THR A 81 2.08 -10.41 6.09
CA THR A 81 2.25 -9.06 5.53
C THR A 81 1.18 -8.75 4.48
N TYR A 82 0.81 -9.71 3.63
CA TYR A 82 -0.25 -9.53 2.63
C TYR A 82 -1.62 -9.36 3.28
N ALA A 83 -1.91 -10.15 4.31
CA ALA A 83 -3.13 -10.00 5.11
C ALA A 83 -3.19 -8.61 5.77
N LEU A 84 -2.09 -8.13 6.35
CA LEU A 84 -2.00 -6.79 6.94
C LEU A 84 -2.24 -5.69 5.90
N ASN A 85 -1.68 -5.81 4.68
CA ASN A 85 -1.92 -4.86 3.60
C ASN A 85 -3.39 -4.83 3.16
N PHE A 86 -4.06 -5.99 3.15
CA PHE A 86 -5.49 -6.08 2.85
C PHE A 86 -6.35 -5.45 3.95
N VAL A 87 -6.02 -5.69 5.23
CA VAL A 87 -6.70 -5.04 6.37
C VAL A 87 -6.52 -3.52 6.31
N LEU A 88 -5.31 -3.03 6.03
CA LEU A 88 -5.05 -1.60 5.84
C LEU A 88 -5.86 -1.01 4.69
N LEU A 89 -6.04 -1.74 3.59
CA LEU A 89 -6.90 -1.30 2.49
C LEU A 89 -8.34 -1.12 2.96
N ILE A 90 -8.89 -2.06 3.73
CA ILE A 90 -10.25 -1.97 4.28
C ILE A 90 -10.37 -0.76 5.22
N VAL A 91 -9.41 -0.56 6.12
CA VAL A 91 -9.41 0.58 7.06
C VAL A 91 -9.34 1.91 6.30
N ASN A 92 -8.43 2.02 5.32
CA ASN A 92 -8.29 3.22 4.49
C ASN A 92 -9.55 3.48 3.63
N TYR A 93 -10.19 2.42 3.12
CA TYR A 93 -11.44 2.53 2.39
C TYR A 93 -12.57 3.06 3.29
N LYS A 94 -12.76 2.51 4.49
CA LYS A 94 -13.76 2.99 5.45
C LYS A 94 -13.53 4.46 5.83
N ARG A 95 -12.27 4.85 6.03
CA ARG A 95 -11.88 6.24 6.30
C ARG A 95 -12.22 7.16 5.13
N LEU A 96 -11.95 6.75 3.89
CA LEU A 96 -12.29 7.53 2.71
C LEU A 96 -13.81 7.69 2.57
N VAL A 97 -14.58 6.61 2.75
CA VAL A 97 -16.05 6.67 2.72
C VAL A 97 -16.57 7.62 3.80
N TYR A 98 -16.06 7.55 5.03
CA TYR A 98 -16.42 8.46 6.10
C TYR A 98 -16.12 9.92 5.76
N LEU A 99 -14.92 10.20 5.22
CA LEU A 99 -14.54 11.54 4.79
C LEU A 99 -15.39 12.04 3.61
N ASN A 100 -15.76 11.16 2.68
CA ASN A 100 -16.62 11.50 1.55
C ASN A 100 -18.05 11.87 2.02
N GLU A 101 -18.59 11.12 2.98
CA GLU A 101 -19.88 11.45 3.60
C GLU A 101 -19.81 12.77 4.39
N ALA A 102 -18.74 12.99 5.16
CA ALA A 102 -18.52 14.25 5.88
C ALA A 102 -18.38 15.45 4.92
N TRP A 103 -17.66 15.28 3.81
CA TRP A 103 -17.51 16.28 2.76
C TRP A 103 -18.84 16.59 2.08
N LYS A 104 -19.63 15.56 1.72
CA LYS A 104 -20.99 15.75 1.16
C LYS A 104 -21.89 16.55 2.09
N ARG A 105 -21.84 16.30 3.41
CA ARG A 105 -22.60 17.09 4.39
C ARG A 105 -22.18 18.55 4.45
N GLN A 106 -20.88 18.86 4.27
CA GLN A 106 -20.42 20.24 4.18
C GLN A 106 -20.80 20.91 2.86
N LEU A 107 -20.91 20.14 1.77
CA LEU A 107 -21.27 20.67 0.46
C LEU A 107 -22.77 20.89 0.25
N GLN A 108 -23.64 20.26 1.05
CA GLN A 108 -25.04 20.65 1.08
C GLN A 108 -25.12 22.04 1.72
N PRO A 109 -25.37 23.12 0.93
CA PRO A 109 -25.60 24.43 1.51
C PRO A 109 -26.84 24.32 2.37
N LYS A 110 -26.84 25.02 3.49
CA LYS A 110 -28.00 25.29 4.33
C LYS A 110 -29.11 25.81 3.40
N GLN A 111 -30.02 24.92 3.01
CA GLN A 111 -31.22 25.30 2.28
C GLN A 111 -32.16 25.81 3.36
N ASP A 112 -32.30 27.15 3.39
CA ASP A 112 -33.14 27.90 4.32
C ASP A 112 -34.58 27.38 4.39
#